data_AF-A0A9P1A8P2-F1
#
_entry.id   AF-A0A9P1A8P2-F1
#
_cell.length_a   1.000
_cell.length_b   1.000
_cell.length_c   1.000
_cell.angle_alpha   90.00
_cell.angle_beta   90.00
_cell.angle_gamma   90.00
#
_symmetry.space_group_name_H-M   'P 1'
#
loop_
_entity.id
_entity.type
_entity.pdbx_description
1 polymer ?
#
loop_
_entity_poly.entity_id
_entity_poly.type
_entity_poly.pdbx_seq_one_letter_code
_entity_poly.pdbx_strand_id
1 'polypeptide(L)'
;MCNFTCSAEIQTSSLRLLISRCLSSLTENAPALTADALFVIAKRARQNFPPAKMTEESEKLSARGVPKCELIEDVAGWLAKEKMSPEEAEVVTREKYGKYKYVESSLTAQKARMGEKLPDFDNSLTIIGTLIAKRAANESFETTFLLSDDVYSKATVQKPETVSLWLGANVMVEYGLEEAKQMLEKNRSSVQKVVDELTRELDYLKDQITTTEVNLSHIINYAVAKRRAAAAAAK
;
A
#
# COMPACT_ATOMS: atom_id res chain seq x y z
N MET A 1 7.88 -45.13 22.69
CA MET A 1 7.85 -43.71 23.09
C MET A 1 8.73 -42.95 22.14
N CYS A 2 8.16 -42.37 21.08
CA CYS A 2 8.90 -41.54 20.13
C CYS A 2 8.48 -40.08 20.38
N ASN A 3 9.38 -39.29 20.98
CA ASN A 3 9.24 -37.85 21.08
C ASN A 3 9.64 -37.24 19.73
N PHE A 4 8.66 -36.99 18.87
CA PHE A 4 8.85 -36.15 17.69
C PHE A 4 8.29 -34.76 18.02
N THR A 5 9.18 -33.79 18.18
CA THR A 5 8.84 -32.37 18.13
C THR A 5 8.41 -32.05 16.69
N CYS A 6 7.12 -31.78 16.52
CA CYS A 6 6.48 -31.57 15.23
C CYS A 6 6.57 -30.08 14.87
N SER A 7 7.57 -29.71 14.07
CA SER A 7 7.58 -28.42 13.37
C SER A 7 7.02 -28.65 11.97
N ALA A 8 5.76 -28.26 11.76
CA ALA A 8 5.13 -28.28 10.44
C ALA A 8 5.48 -26.98 9.68
N GLU A 9 6.29 -27.10 8.64
CA GLU A 9 6.58 -26.03 7.69
C GLU A 9 5.40 -25.85 6.73
N ILE A 10 4.77 -24.67 6.77
CA ILE A 10 3.79 -24.25 5.77
C ILE A 10 4.57 -23.49 4.70
N GLN A 11 4.89 -24.15 3.59
CA GLN A 11 5.48 -23.52 2.42
C GLN A 11 4.48 -23.59 1.26
N THR A 12 3.62 -22.58 1.17
CA THR A 12 2.71 -22.44 0.02
C THR A 12 3.47 -21.94 -1.21
N SER A 13 3.42 -22.80 -2.21
CA SER A 13 3.81 -22.71 -3.61
C SER A 13 3.32 -21.44 -4.33
N SER A 14 4.26 -20.64 -4.85
CA SER A 14 4.05 -19.92 -6.11
C SER A 14 5.36 -19.81 -6.89
N LEU A 15 5.43 -20.59 -7.96
CA LEU A 15 6.51 -20.71 -8.92
C LEU A 15 6.86 -19.37 -9.60
N ARG A 16 8.15 -19.02 -9.61
CA ARG A 16 8.83 -18.52 -10.82
C ARG A 16 10.29 -18.95 -10.80
N LEU A 17 10.50 -20.19 -11.21
CA LEU A 17 11.78 -20.72 -11.66
C LEU A 17 12.05 -20.14 -13.05
N LEU A 18 12.91 -19.13 -13.13
CA LEU A 18 13.72 -18.87 -14.32
C LEU A 18 14.91 -17.99 -13.90
N ILE A 19 16.10 -18.44 -14.29
CA ILE A 19 17.44 -17.91 -13.95
C ILE A 19 18.06 -18.54 -12.68
N SER A 20 18.24 -19.86 -12.70
CA SER A 20 19.17 -20.59 -11.81
C SER A 20 20.29 -21.26 -12.62
N ARG A 21 20.96 -20.52 -13.52
CA ARG A 21 22.13 -21.07 -14.23
C ARG A 21 23.20 -20.07 -14.72
N CYS A 22 23.35 -18.93 -14.06
CA CYS A 22 24.44 -18.00 -14.40
C CYS A 22 25.20 -17.39 -13.20
N LEU A 23 24.93 -17.77 -11.96
CA LEU A 23 25.62 -17.18 -10.80
C LEU A 23 26.43 -18.17 -9.95
N SER A 24 26.86 -19.29 -10.53
CA SER A 24 27.77 -20.23 -9.86
C SER A 24 29.25 -20.04 -10.24
N SER A 25 29.60 -18.98 -10.98
CA SER A 25 31.00 -18.72 -11.39
C SER A 25 31.54 -17.35 -10.98
N LEU A 26 30.92 -16.64 -10.04
CA LEU A 26 31.39 -15.31 -9.59
C LEU A 26 31.48 -15.17 -8.07
N THR A 27 31.68 -16.28 -7.34
CA THR A 27 31.94 -16.23 -5.90
C THR A 27 33.27 -16.90 -5.56
N GLU A 28 34.35 -16.39 -6.13
CA GLU A 28 35.66 -16.47 -5.48
C GLU A 28 36.18 -15.04 -5.37
N ASN A 29 36.29 -14.58 -4.12
CA ASN A 29 36.93 -13.33 -3.68
C ASN A 29 36.14 -12.01 -3.85
N ALA A 30 35.33 -11.68 -2.83
CA ALA A 30 35.09 -10.30 -2.42
C ALA A 30 34.78 -10.24 -0.90
N PRO A 31 35.37 -9.29 -0.15
CA PRO A 31 35.28 -9.25 1.32
C PRO A 31 33.90 -8.77 1.79
N ALA A 32 33.55 -9.18 3.01
CA ALA A 32 32.31 -8.86 3.70
C ALA A 32 31.99 -7.34 3.68
N LEU A 33 31.00 -6.95 2.88
CA LEU A 33 30.40 -5.62 2.93
C LEU A 33 29.30 -5.63 4.00
N THR A 34 29.57 -4.93 5.10
CA THR A 34 28.63 -4.72 6.20
C THR A 34 27.41 -3.91 5.74
N ALA A 35 26.29 -4.07 6.46
CA ALA A 35 24.98 -3.48 6.16
C ALA A 35 24.99 -1.95 5.91
N ASP A 36 26.03 -1.25 6.35
CA ASP A 36 26.25 0.17 6.11
C ASP A 36 26.47 0.51 4.62
N ALA A 37 27.10 -0.38 3.84
CA ALA A 37 27.36 -0.13 2.42
C ALA A 37 26.07 -0.18 1.58
N LEU A 38 25.14 -1.08 1.91
CA LEU A 38 23.83 -1.18 1.28
C LEU A 38 22.94 0.03 1.62
N PHE A 39 23.07 0.56 2.84
CA PHE A 39 22.37 1.78 3.25
C PHE A 39 22.87 3.02 2.48
N VAL A 40 24.17 3.14 2.24
CA VAL A 40 24.76 4.25 1.47
C VAL A 40 24.33 4.21 -0.01
N ILE A 41 24.27 3.03 -0.62
CA ILE A 41 23.83 2.88 -2.02
C ILE A 41 22.33 3.22 -2.16
N ALA A 42 21.49 2.79 -1.21
CA ALA A 42 20.06 3.16 -1.18
C ALA A 42 19.84 4.67 -0.93
N LYS A 43 20.71 5.31 -0.14
CA LYS A 43 20.66 6.76 0.13
C LYS A 43 21.08 7.59 -1.09
N ARG A 44 21.98 7.08 -1.94
CA ARG A 44 22.48 7.78 -3.14
C ARG A 44 21.48 7.78 -4.30
N ALA A 45 20.63 6.76 -4.40
CA ALA A 45 19.56 6.69 -5.41
C ALA A 45 18.40 7.68 -5.19
N ARG A 46 18.29 8.30 -3.99
CA ARG A 46 17.28 9.32 -3.69
C ARG A 46 17.66 10.75 -4.08
N GLN A 47 18.92 11.03 -4.45
CA GLN A 47 19.41 12.41 -4.58
C GLN A 47 19.47 12.99 -5.99
N ASN A 48 19.13 12.25 -7.04
CA ASN A 48 19.15 12.77 -8.41
C ASN A 48 17.75 12.89 -9.04
N PHE A 49 16.80 13.45 -8.29
CA PHE A 49 15.59 14.02 -8.88
C PHE A 49 15.70 15.55 -8.77
N PRO A 50 15.75 16.30 -9.89
CA PRO A 50 15.87 17.75 -9.85
C PRO A 50 14.63 18.34 -9.15
N PRO A 51 14.78 19.29 -8.21
CA PRO A 51 13.64 19.90 -7.54
C PRO A 51 12.87 20.76 -8.55
N ALA A 52 11.60 20.41 -8.79
CA ALA A 52 10.66 21.33 -9.42
C ALA A 52 10.57 22.59 -8.54
N LYS A 53 10.74 23.77 -9.15
CA LYS A 53 10.62 25.06 -8.48
C LYS A 53 9.24 25.15 -7.81
N MET A 54 9.22 25.16 -6.49
CA MET A 54 8.01 25.41 -5.70
C MET A 54 7.89 26.92 -5.49
N THR A 55 6.90 27.54 -6.12
CA THR A 55 6.37 28.82 -5.66
C THR A 55 5.49 28.57 -4.43
N GLU A 56 5.60 29.47 -3.45
CA GLU A 56 4.99 29.43 -2.12
C GLU A 56 3.45 29.25 -2.14
N GLU A 57 2.95 28.08 -1.77
CA GLU A 57 1.54 27.86 -1.36
C GLU A 57 1.51 26.78 -0.25
N SER A 58 1.93 27.14 0.95
CA SER A 58 2.19 26.19 2.06
C SER A 58 0.97 25.88 2.94
N GLU A 59 -0.27 26.13 2.53
CA GLU A 59 -1.43 25.97 3.44
C GLU A 59 -2.44 24.87 3.05
N LYS A 60 -2.20 24.07 2.01
CA LYS A 60 -3.23 23.13 1.51
C LYS A 60 -2.67 21.80 0.97
N LEU A 61 -1.74 21.16 1.70
CA LEU A 61 -1.20 19.85 1.32
C LEU A 61 -1.86 18.72 2.13
N SER A 62 -2.28 17.66 1.45
CA SER A 62 -2.62 16.37 2.10
C SER A 62 -1.38 15.78 2.78
N ALA A 63 -1.55 14.75 3.63
CA ALA A 63 -0.44 14.14 4.37
C ALA A 63 0.63 13.55 3.43
N ARG A 64 0.28 13.29 2.16
CA ARG A 64 1.19 12.83 1.10
C ARG A 64 1.68 13.92 0.14
N GLY A 65 1.36 15.19 0.38
CA GLY A 65 1.85 16.31 -0.43
C GLY A 65 1.12 16.48 -1.77
N VAL A 66 -0.10 15.97 -1.90
CA VAL A 66 -0.93 16.22 -3.09
C VAL A 66 -1.43 17.67 -3.05
N PRO A 67 -1.16 18.48 -4.09
CA PRO A 67 -1.57 19.88 -4.13
C PRO A 67 -3.10 20.01 -4.15
N LYS A 68 -3.62 21.07 -3.55
CA LYS A 68 -5.04 21.39 -3.61
C LYS A 68 -5.37 22.08 -4.93
N CYS A 69 -6.49 21.67 -5.53
CA CYS A 69 -7.11 22.36 -6.65
C CYS A 69 -8.13 23.36 -6.11
N GLU A 70 -7.99 24.63 -6.50
CA GLU A 70 -8.99 25.66 -6.21
C GLU A 70 -10.00 25.74 -7.36
N LEU A 71 -11.26 25.98 -7.02
CA LEU A 71 -12.32 26.17 -8.01
C LEU A 71 -12.14 27.51 -8.73
N ILE A 72 -12.21 27.47 -10.07
CA ILE A 72 -12.11 28.65 -10.92
C ILE A 72 -13.53 29.08 -11.33
N GLU A 73 -14.08 30.07 -10.64
CA GLU A 73 -15.39 30.65 -10.97
C GLU A 73 -15.30 31.63 -12.15
N ASP A 74 -14.30 32.52 -12.15
CA ASP A 74 -14.01 33.43 -13.28
C ASP A 74 -12.81 32.94 -14.09
N VAL A 75 -13.11 32.28 -15.20
CA VAL A 75 -12.10 31.77 -16.15
C VAL A 75 -11.32 32.91 -16.81
N ALA A 76 -11.96 34.06 -17.09
CA ALA A 76 -11.31 35.17 -17.78
C ALA A 76 -10.25 35.84 -16.89
N GLY A 77 -10.59 36.10 -15.63
CA GLY A 77 -9.66 36.62 -14.63
C GLY A 77 -8.52 35.63 -14.33
N TRP A 78 -8.81 34.34 -14.25
CA TRP A 78 -7.79 33.31 -14.04
C TRP A 78 -6.81 33.21 -15.21
N LEU A 79 -7.31 33.18 -16.46
CA LEU A 79 -6.46 33.18 -17.66
C LEU A 79 -5.59 34.43 -17.78
N ALA A 80 -6.09 35.59 -17.36
CA ALA A 80 -5.31 36.83 -17.35
C ALA A 80 -4.16 36.81 -16.33
N LYS A 81 -4.41 36.22 -15.15
CA LYS A 81 -3.39 36.04 -14.10
C LYS A 81 -2.32 35.04 -14.52
N GLU A 82 -2.73 33.94 -15.11
CA GLU A 82 -1.84 32.84 -15.53
C GLU A 82 -1.15 33.11 -16.89
N LYS A 83 -1.58 34.15 -17.63
CA LYS A 83 -1.08 34.56 -18.96
C LYS A 83 -1.05 33.41 -19.99
N MET A 84 -2.02 32.50 -19.94
CA MET A 84 -2.13 31.37 -20.87
C MET A 84 -3.28 31.54 -21.85
N SER A 85 -3.14 30.93 -23.03
CA SER A 85 -4.27 30.77 -23.95
C SER A 85 -5.30 29.78 -23.37
N PRO A 86 -6.58 29.87 -23.78
CA PRO A 86 -7.60 28.91 -23.34
C PRO A 86 -7.27 27.45 -23.68
N GLU A 87 -6.50 27.22 -24.76
CA GLU A 87 -6.10 25.89 -25.22
C GLU A 87 -4.97 25.31 -24.36
N GLU A 88 -3.97 26.13 -24.00
CA GLU A 88 -2.90 25.72 -23.09
C GLU A 88 -3.44 25.42 -21.68
N ALA A 89 -4.37 26.25 -21.20
CA ALA A 89 -5.06 26.02 -19.93
C ALA A 89 -5.81 24.67 -19.87
N GLU A 90 -6.44 24.28 -20.97
CA GLU A 90 -7.12 22.97 -21.08
C GLU A 90 -6.11 21.83 -20.96
N VAL A 91 -4.98 21.92 -21.67
CA VAL A 91 -3.92 20.90 -21.64
C VAL A 91 -3.34 20.76 -20.22
N VAL A 92 -2.99 21.88 -19.59
CA VAL A 92 -2.44 21.88 -18.21
C VAL A 92 -3.44 21.29 -17.21
N THR A 93 -4.73 21.63 -17.34
CA THR A 93 -5.78 21.11 -16.44
C THR A 93 -6.01 19.61 -16.64
N ARG A 94 -5.97 19.14 -17.89
CA ARG A 94 -6.04 17.70 -18.22
C ARG A 94 -4.85 16.92 -17.66
N GLU A 95 -3.64 17.49 -17.72
CA GLU A 95 -2.45 16.89 -17.09
C GLU A 95 -2.59 16.80 -15.57
N LYS A 96 -3.12 17.85 -14.92
CA LYS A 96 -3.42 17.83 -13.48
C LYS A 96 -4.41 16.72 -13.13
N TYR A 97 -5.50 16.59 -13.90
CA TYR A 97 -6.47 15.50 -13.75
C TYR A 97 -5.82 14.11 -13.88
N GLY A 98 -4.98 13.91 -14.91
CA GLY A 98 -4.25 12.65 -15.11
C GLY A 98 -3.35 12.29 -13.92
N LYS A 99 -2.69 13.28 -13.31
CA LYS A 99 -1.88 13.09 -12.11
C LYS A 99 -2.73 12.65 -10.92
N TYR A 100 -3.87 13.31 -10.66
CA TYR A 100 -4.76 12.91 -9.56
C TYR A 100 -5.30 11.49 -9.75
N LYS A 101 -5.70 11.13 -10.97
CA LYS A 101 -6.21 9.79 -11.29
C LYS A 101 -5.14 8.70 -11.10
N TYR A 102 -3.90 9.00 -11.46
CA TYR A 102 -2.78 8.10 -11.21
C TYR A 102 -2.58 7.85 -9.70
N VAL A 103 -2.56 8.92 -8.90
CA VAL A 103 -2.40 8.81 -7.43
C VAL A 103 -3.57 8.03 -6.82
N GLU A 104 -4.81 8.32 -7.23
CA GLU A 104 -6.01 7.59 -6.78
C GLU A 104 -5.90 6.09 -7.05
N SER A 105 -5.49 5.70 -8.26
CA SER A 105 -5.32 4.27 -8.61
C SER A 105 -4.26 3.58 -7.75
N SER A 106 -3.15 4.28 -7.48
CA SER A 106 -2.05 3.78 -6.65
C SER A 106 -2.48 3.58 -5.19
N LEU A 107 -3.19 4.57 -4.62
CA LEU A 107 -3.71 4.49 -3.24
C LEU A 107 -4.81 3.45 -3.10
N THR A 108 -5.69 3.30 -4.09
CA THR A 108 -6.74 2.28 -4.11
C THR A 108 -6.13 0.88 -4.08
N ALA A 109 -5.11 0.64 -4.92
CA ALA A 109 -4.38 -0.62 -4.92
C ALA A 109 -3.64 -0.86 -3.58
N GLN A 110 -3.07 0.19 -2.97
CA GLN A 110 -2.44 0.08 -1.64
C GLN A 110 -3.46 -0.26 -0.55
N LYS A 111 -4.65 0.36 -0.57
CA LYS A 111 -5.73 0.07 0.37
C LYS A 111 -6.22 -1.36 0.24
N ALA A 112 -6.42 -1.87 -0.98
CA ALA A 112 -6.80 -3.26 -1.21
C ALA A 112 -5.77 -4.25 -0.62
N ARG A 113 -4.48 -4.06 -0.90
CA ARG A 113 -3.40 -4.91 -0.36
C ARG A 113 -3.30 -4.91 1.17
N MET A 114 -3.64 -3.80 1.83
CA MET A 114 -3.67 -3.74 3.30
C MET A 114 -4.98 -4.34 3.85
N GLY A 115 -6.09 -4.14 3.15
CA GLY A 115 -7.39 -4.68 3.49
C GLY A 115 -7.45 -6.21 3.43
N GLU A 116 -6.73 -6.84 2.49
CA GLU A 116 -6.60 -8.30 2.39
C GLU A 116 -5.98 -8.93 3.64
N LYS A 117 -5.11 -8.19 4.36
CA LYS A 117 -4.43 -8.70 5.55
C LYS A 117 -5.27 -8.66 6.82
N LEU A 118 -6.27 -7.78 6.88
CA LEU A 118 -7.14 -7.63 8.05
C LEU A 118 -7.87 -8.94 8.43
N PRO A 119 -8.55 -9.64 7.50
CA PRO A 119 -9.22 -10.90 7.83
C PRO A 119 -8.23 -11.98 8.27
N ASP A 120 -6.99 -11.99 7.75
CA ASP A 120 -5.96 -12.95 8.16
C ASP A 120 -5.59 -12.75 9.65
N PHE A 121 -5.50 -11.50 10.11
CA PHE A 121 -5.28 -11.19 11.53
C PHE A 121 -6.48 -11.59 12.39
N ASP A 122 -7.71 -11.35 11.94
CA ASP A 122 -8.93 -11.71 12.67
C ASP A 122 -9.08 -13.24 12.81
N ASN A 123 -8.75 -13.99 11.76
CA ASN A 123 -8.72 -15.45 11.79
C ASN A 123 -7.64 -15.95 12.77
N SER A 124 -6.44 -15.38 12.72
CA SER A 124 -5.34 -15.75 13.62
C SER A 124 -5.67 -15.47 15.09
N LEU A 125 -6.30 -14.34 15.40
CA LEU A 125 -6.76 -14.00 16.76
C LEU A 125 -7.86 -14.94 17.24
N THR A 126 -8.76 -15.36 16.35
CA THR A 126 -9.83 -16.34 16.66
C THR A 126 -9.23 -17.71 17.01
N ILE A 127 -8.22 -18.15 16.25
CA ILE A 127 -7.48 -19.40 16.52
C ILE A 127 -6.76 -19.31 17.87
N ILE A 128 -6.02 -18.25 18.13
CA ILE A 128 -5.32 -18.09 19.42
C ILE A 128 -6.30 -17.98 20.58
N GLY A 129 -7.42 -17.28 20.40
CA GLY A 129 -8.49 -17.19 21.41
C GLY A 129 -9.09 -18.56 21.76
N THR A 130 -9.33 -19.40 20.75
CA THR A 130 -9.80 -20.78 20.98
C THR A 130 -8.74 -21.65 21.65
N LEU A 131 -7.46 -21.50 21.31
CA LEU A 131 -6.36 -22.20 21.99
C LEU A 131 -6.24 -21.79 23.47
N ILE A 132 -6.37 -20.50 23.79
CA ILE A 132 -6.37 -19.99 25.17
C ILE A 132 -7.55 -20.58 25.96
N ALA A 133 -8.75 -20.60 25.37
CA ALA A 133 -9.93 -21.17 26.01
C ALA A 133 -9.77 -22.68 26.31
N LYS A 134 -9.21 -23.44 25.36
CA LYS A 134 -8.93 -24.87 25.55
C LYS A 134 -7.83 -25.13 26.58
N ARG A 135 -6.80 -24.28 26.62
CA ARG A 135 -5.78 -24.31 27.67
C ARG A 135 -6.40 -24.09 29.05
N ALA A 136 -7.30 -23.11 29.19
CA ALA A 136 -7.99 -22.84 30.45
C ALA A 136 -8.90 -24.00 30.89
N ALA A 137 -9.55 -24.68 29.94
CA ALA A 137 -10.38 -25.86 30.20
C ALA A 137 -9.57 -27.15 30.48
N ASN A 138 -8.25 -27.15 30.26
CA ASN A 138 -7.39 -28.35 30.28
C ASN A 138 -7.95 -29.50 29.41
N GLU A 139 -8.61 -29.17 28.30
CA GLU A 139 -9.23 -30.15 27.41
C GLU A 139 -8.28 -30.49 26.25
N SER A 140 -8.02 -31.79 26.06
CA SER A 140 -7.36 -32.28 24.86
C SER A 140 -8.30 -32.21 23.67
N PHE A 141 -7.82 -31.73 22.52
CA PHE A 141 -8.63 -31.68 21.31
C PHE A 141 -7.96 -32.41 20.16
N GLU A 142 -8.78 -33.03 19.32
CA GLU A 142 -8.33 -33.56 18.03
C GLU A 142 -8.38 -32.45 16.98
N THR A 143 -7.31 -32.33 16.21
CA THR A 143 -7.23 -31.43 15.07
C THR A 143 -6.70 -32.16 13.86
N THR A 144 -7.14 -31.72 12.69
CA THR A 144 -6.57 -32.19 11.43
C THR A 144 -5.59 -31.13 10.94
N PHE A 145 -4.33 -31.50 10.77
CA PHE A 145 -3.28 -30.60 10.31
C PHE A 145 -2.83 -30.99 8.89
N LEU A 146 -2.28 -30.01 8.18
CA LEU A 146 -1.85 -30.14 6.79
C LEU A 146 -0.37 -30.57 6.75
N LEU A 147 -0.08 -31.64 6.00
CA LEU A 147 1.28 -32.16 5.78
C LEU A 147 1.85 -31.67 4.44
N SER A 148 1.02 -31.69 3.41
CA SER A 148 1.27 -31.20 2.05
C SER A 148 -0.03 -30.66 1.46
N ASP A 149 0.07 -29.95 0.33
CA ASP A 149 -1.10 -29.57 -0.47
C ASP A 149 -1.98 -30.83 -0.70
N ASP A 150 -3.23 -30.77 -0.23
CA ASP A 150 -4.25 -31.85 -0.22
C ASP A 150 -4.02 -33.07 0.70
N VAL A 151 -2.94 -33.12 1.49
CA VAL A 151 -2.67 -34.24 2.43
C VAL A 151 -2.84 -33.78 3.87
N TYR A 152 -3.78 -34.42 4.56
CA TYR A 152 -4.19 -34.09 5.92
C TYR A 152 -3.98 -35.27 6.88
N SER A 153 -3.55 -34.99 8.10
CA SER A 153 -3.42 -36.00 9.16
C SER A 153 -4.07 -35.54 10.45
N LYS A 154 -4.54 -36.50 11.25
CA LYS A 154 -5.18 -36.26 12.55
C LYS A 154 -4.13 -36.30 13.65
N ALA A 155 -4.16 -35.29 14.52
CA ALA A 155 -3.35 -35.25 15.74
C ALA A 155 -4.20 -34.86 16.93
N THR A 156 -3.91 -35.48 18.08
CA THR A 156 -4.51 -35.11 19.37
C THR A 156 -3.53 -34.21 20.12
N VAL A 157 -3.93 -32.97 20.39
CA VAL A 157 -3.11 -31.98 21.13
C VAL A 157 -3.60 -31.94 22.57
N GLN A 158 -2.70 -32.26 23.52
CA GLN A 158 -3.08 -32.35 24.94
C GLN A 158 -3.09 -30.99 25.66
N LYS A 159 -2.06 -30.16 25.45
CA LYS A 159 -1.96 -28.82 26.06
C LYS A 159 -1.20 -27.86 25.15
N PRO A 160 -1.87 -26.85 24.56
CA PRO A 160 -1.17 -25.81 23.81
C PRO A 160 -0.57 -24.78 24.78
N GLU A 161 0.76 -24.68 24.83
CA GLU A 161 1.47 -23.69 25.66
C GLU A 161 2.07 -22.56 24.82
N THR A 162 2.63 -22.89 23.66
CA THR A 162 3.31 -21.98 22.76
C THR A 162 2.75 -22.07 21.34
N VAL A 163 2.96 -21.01 20.56
CA VAL A 163 2.60 -20.91 19.14
C VAL A 163 3.81 -20.39 18.37
N SER A 164 4.10 -20.98 17.23
CA SER A 164 5.16 -20.54 16.33
C SER A 164 4.62 -19.61 15.25
N LEU A 165 5.21 -18.42 15.12
CA LEU A 165 4.82 -17.39 14.16
C LEU A 165 5.93 -17.17 13.13
N TRP A 166 5.55 -17.04 11.87
CA TRP A 166 6.44 -16.61 10.79
C TRP A 166 6.48 -15.09 10.69
N LEU A 167 7.64 -14.49 10.92
CA LEU A 167 7.83 -13.03 10.85
C LEU A 167 8.31 -12.57 9.47
N GLY A 168 8.70 -13.51 8.60
CA GLY A 168 9.29 -13.26 7.29
C GLY A 168 10.81 -13.47 7.29
N ALA A 169 11.45 -13.19 6.16
CA ALA A 169 12.90 -13.36 5.97
C ALA A 169 13.45 -14.75 6.39
N ASN A 170 12.65 -15.79 6.21
CA ASN A 170 12.96 -17.17 6.62
C ASN A 170 13.19 -17.34 8.14
N VAL A 171 12.52 -16.53 8.96
CA VAL A 171 12.58 -16.58 10.43
C VAL A 171 11.22 -16.95 11.01
N MET A 172 11.23 -17.99 11.83
CA MET A 172 10.11 -18.44 12.67
C MET A 172 10.50 -18.27 14.14
N VAL A 173 9.59 -17.75 14.96
CA VAL A 173 9.81 -17.53 16.40
C VAL A 173 8.64 -18.10 17.20
N GLU A 174 8.96 -18.75 18.31
CA GLU A 174 7.98 -19.27 19.25
C GLU A 174 7.59 -18.20 20.28
N TYR A 175 6.30 -18.08 20.53
CA TYR A 175 5.72 -17.14 21.49
C TYR A 175 4.75 -17.85 22.43
N GLY A 176 4.60 -17.32 23.64
CA GLY A 176 3.48 -17.68 24.51
C GLY A 176 2.14 -17.19 23.91
N LEU A 177 1.04 -17.87 24.21
CA LEU A 177 -0.29 -17.56 23.66
C LEU A 177 -0.71 -16.10 23.91
N GLU A 178 -0.49 -15.60 25.12
CA GLU A 178 -0.88 -14.24 25.52
C GLU A 178 0.00 -13.17 24.84
N GLU A 179 1.29 -13.43 24.69
CA GLU A 179 2.23 -12.54 23.99
C GLU A 179 1.93 -12.49 22.49
N ALA A 180 1.68 -13.65 21.87
CA ALA A 180 1.29 -13.76 20.47
C ALA A 180 0.01 -12.99 20.18
N LYS A 181 -1.00 -13.11 21.06
CA LYS A 181 -2.25 -12.35 20.96
C LYS A 181 -1.99 -10.83 20.99
N GLN A 182 -1.22 -10.35 21.95
CA GLN A 182 -0.89 -8.93 22.05
C GLN A 182 -0.11 -8.42 20.83
N MET A 183 0.82 -9.21 20.30
CA MET A 183 1.57 -8.85 19.10
C MET A 183 0.63 -8.70 17.89
N LEU A 184 -0.25 -9.68 17.67
CA LEU A 184 -1.18 -9.66 16.54
C LEU A 184 -2.21 -8.53 16.66
N GLU A 185 -2.70 -8.23 17.87
CA GLU A 185 -3.58 -7.07 18.12
C GLU A 185 -2.88 -5.73 17.80
N LYS A 186 -1.61 -5.57 18.21
CA LYS A 186 -0.80 -4.38 17.87
C LYS A 186 -0.62 -4.25 16.36
N ASN A 187 -0.29 -5.33 15.68
CA ASN A 187 -0.10 -5.34 14.22
C ASN A 187 -1.40 -5.04 13.48
N ARG A 188 -2.51 -5.68 13.88
CA ARG A 188 -3.86 -5.40 13.36
C ARG A 188 -4.22 -3.93 13.50
N SER A 189 -4.02 -3.36 14.69
CA SER A 189 -4.32 -1.94 14.93
C SER A 189 -3.48 -1.00 14.06
N SER A 190 -2.23 -1.37 13.78
CA SER A 190 -1.33 -0.61 12.91
C SER A 190 -1.80 -0.67 11.45
N VAL A 191 -2.19 -1.85 10.96
CA VAL A 191 -2.76 -2.01 9.61
C VAL A 191 -4.08 -1.26 9.47
N GLN A 192 -4.95 -1.32 10.49
CA GLN A 192 -6.21 -0.59 10.49
C GLN A 192 -6.00 0.92 10.36
N LYS A 193 -5.07 1.49 11.13
CA LYS A 193 -4.72 2.93 11.03
C LYS A 193 -4.27 3.29 9.62
N VAL A 194 -3.46 2.46 8.98
CA VAL A 194 -3.02 2.68 7.58
C VAL A 194 -4.21 2.65 6.61
N VAL A 195 -5.16 1.73 6.79
CA VAL A 195 -6.37 1.67 5.97
C VAL A 195 -7.24 2.92 6.16
N ASP A 196 -7.36 3.40 7.39
CA ASP A 196 -8.13 4.61 7.71
C ASP A 196 -7.48 5.87 7.12
N GLU A 197 -6.16 6.00 7.24
CA GLU A 197 -5.37 7.07 6.61
C GLU A 197 -5.52 7.06 5.09
N LEU A 198 -5.38 5.90 4.45
CA LEU A 198 -5.58 5.75 3.01
C LEU A 198 -7.01 6.09 2.58
N THR A 199 -8.00 5.81 3.42
CA THR A 199 -9.40 6.14 3.13
C THR A 199 -9.61 7.66 3.14
N ARG A 200 -9.07 8.36 4.14
CA ARG A 200 -9.12 9.83 4.21
C ARG A 200 -8.43 10.49 3.02
N GLU A 201 -7.28 9.98 2.61
CA GLU A 201 -6.54 10.45 1.42
C GLU A 201 -7.33 10.21 0.12
N LEU A 202 -7.99 9.06 -0.01
CA LEU A 202 -8.84 8.77 -1.17
C LEU A 202 -10.04 9.71 -1.23
N ASP A 203 -10.65 10.04 -0.09
CA ASP A 203 -11.77 10.98 -0.06
C ASP A 203 -11.31 12.40 -0.42
N TYR A 204 -10.15 12.84 0.07
CA TYR A 204 -9.54 14.09 -0.38
C TYR A 204 -9.30 14.12 -1.90
N LEU A 205 -8.77 13.03 -2.47
CA LEU A 205 -8.52 12.95 -3.91
C LEU A 205 -9.80 13.00 -4.74
N LYS A 206 -10.90 12.40 -4.27
CA LYS A 206 -12.20 12.50 -4.96
C LYS A 206 -12.64 13.95 -5.08
N ASP A 207 -12.55 14.73 -3.99
CA ASP A 207 -12.89 16.16 -4.00
C ASP A 207 -12.00 16.96 -4.97
N GLN A 208 -10.70 16.65 -5.03
CA GLN A 208 -9.78 17.30 -5.96
C GLN A 208 -10.06 16.93 -7.42
N ILE A 209 -10.40 15.67 -7.68
CA ILE A 209 -10.77 15.18 -9.01
C ILE A 209 -12.02 15.92 -9.48
N THR A 210 -13.09 15.94 -8.67
CA THR A 210 -14.34 16.63 -9.02
C THR A 210 -14.13 18.12 -9.25
N THR A 211 -13.34 18.80 -8.41
CA THR A 211 -13.02 20.23 -8.60
C THR A 211 -12.28 20.46 -9.91
N THR A 212 -11.33 19.58 -10.25
CA THR A 212 -10.58 19.66 -11.52
C THR A 212 -11.47 19.41 -12.73
N GLU A 213 -12.44 18.50 -12.64
CA GLU A 213 -13.41 18.23 -13.70
C GLU A 213 -14.35 19.42 -13.97
N VAL A 214 -14.81 20.08 -12.89
CA VAL A 214 -15.62 21.30 -13.01
C VAL A 214 -14.79 22.43 -13.65
N ASN A 215 -13.55 22.62 -13.19
CA ASN A 215 -12.63 23.61 -13.76
C ASN A 215 -12.38 23.36 -15.26
N LEU A 216 -12.15 22.10 -15.64
CA LEU A 216 -11.97 21.72 -17.04
C LEU A 216 -13.21 22.06 -17.87
N SER A 217 -14.41 21.81 -17.33
CA SER A 217 -15.68 22.14 -17.98
C SER A 217 -15.84 23.66 -18.18
N HIS A 218 -15.49 24.46 -17.17
CA HIS A 218 -15.52 25.92 -17.25
C HIS A 218 -14.57 26.45 -18.34
N ILE A 219 -13.35 25.92 -18.41
CA ILE A 219 -12.34 26.31 -19.42
C ILE A 219 -12.82 25.96 -20.84
N ILE A 220 -13.36 24.76 -21.05
CA ILE A 220 -13.88 24.33 -22.36
C ILE A 220 -15.07 25.19 -22.78
N ASN A 221 -16.01 25.45 -21.88
CA ASN A 221 -17.17 26.30 -22.15
C ASN A 221 -16.75 27.72 -22.55
N TYR A 222 -15.76 28.29 -21.85
CA TYR A 222 -15.19 29.59 -22.18
C TYR A 222 -14.48 29.59 -23.55
N ALA A 223 -13.67 28.56 -23.84
CA ALA A 223 -12.99 28.43 -25.12
C ALA A 223 -13.96 28.33 -26.29
N VAL A 224 -15.05 27.57 -26.15
CA VAL A 224 -16.13 27.45 -27.16
C VAL A 224 -16.85 28.78 -27.33
N ALA A 225 -17.20 29.48 -26.24
CA ALA A 225 -17.85 30.78 -26.31
C ALA A 225 -16.98 31.81 -27.06
N LYS A 226 -15.67 31.86 -26.78
CA LYS A 226 -14.73 32.75 -27.48
C LYS A 226 -14.61 32.42 -28.97
N ARG A 227 -14.53 31.13 -29.34
CA ARG A 227 -14.52 30.68 -30.74
C ARG A 227 -15.82 31.07 -31.47
N ARG A 228 -16.98 30.91 -30.84
CA ARG A 228 -18.28 31.30 -31.41
C ARG A 228 -18.39 32.82 -31.61
N ALA A 229 -17.93 33.61 -30.62
CA ALA A 229 -17.93 35.07 -30.73
C ALA A 229 -17.02 35.56 -31.86
N ALA A 230 -15.82 34.97 -32.01
CA ALA A 230 -14.92 35.29 -33.11
C ALA A 230 -15.53 34.94 -34.49
N ALA A 231 -16.19 33.79 -34.61
CA ALA A 231 -16.89 33.40 -35.84
C ALA A 231 -18.08 34.31 -36.17
N ALA A 232 -18.81 34.79 -35.15
CA ALA A 232 -19.92 35.74 -35.33
C ALA A 232 -19.44 37.14 -35.72
N ALA A 233 -18.29 37.58 -35.22
CA ALA A 233 -17.68 38.87 -35.59
C ALA A 233 -17.05 38.86 -36.99
N ALA A 234 -16.70 37.68 -37.50
CA ALA A 234 -16.16 37.50 -38.85
C ALA A 234 -17.25 37.36 -39.94
N LYS A 235 -18.52 37.27 -39.55
CA LYS A 235 -19.69 37.15 -40.44
C LYS A 235 -20.40 38.48 -40.58
#